data_AF-A0A1G2UJM0-F1
#
_entry.id   AF-A0A1G2UJM0-F1
#
_cell.length_a   1.000
_cell.length_b   1.000
_cell.length_c   1.000
_cell.angle_alpha   90.00
_cell.angle_beta   90.00
_cell.angle_gamma   90.00
#
_symmetry.space_group_name_H-M   'P 1'
#
loop_
_entity.id
_entity.type
_entity.pdbx_description
1 polymer ?
#
loop_
_entity_poly.entity_id
_entity_poly.type
_entity_poly.pdbx_seq_one_letter_code
_entity_poly.pdbx_strand_id
1 'polypeptide(L)'
;MNRKGFANIVLIVVIVILVGAVGYFMLIRKPTPVTQVTQESVLESQIQLAANQALSGQAISGYQPIPEGSKLLSTKVVVNNNNVTITLDFNKATIADGQSASEDTFKFVTNTIYPIVQGQGRDPEYAGLQYIILIEGKLLNEVLR
;
A
#
# COMPACT_ATOMS: atom_id res chain seq x y z
N MET A 1 -22.64 -48.15 46.43
CA MET A 1 -22.49 -46.72 46.05
C MET A 1 -23.84 -46.17 45.62
N ASN A 2 -24.25 -45.05 46.19
CA ASN A 2 -25.60 -44.49 45.99
C ASN A 2 -25.71 -43.98 44.54
N ARG A 3 -26.52 -44.64 43.68
CA ARG A 3 -26.64 -44.30 42.24
C ARG A 3 -26.98 -42.83 42.00
N LYS A 4 -27.71 -42.21 42.92
CA LYS A 4 -28.08 -40.78 42.91
C LYS A 4 -26.87 -39.86 43.05
N GLY A 5 -25.89 -40.22 43.89
CA GLY A 5 -24.67 -39.42 44.08
C GLY A 5 -23.71 -39.55 42.90
N PHE A 6 -23.59 -40.75 42.32
CA PHE A 6 -22.74 -40.97 41.15
C PHE A 6 -23.25 -40.21 39.92
N ALA A 7 -24.56 -40.20 39.68
CA ALA A 7 -25.15 -39.44 38.57
C ALA A 7 -24.87 -37.94 38.68
N ASN A 8 -24.95 -37.38 39.89
CA ASN A 8 -24.70 -35.96 40.10
C ASN A 8 -23.21 -35.59 39.89
N ILE A 9 -22.30 -36.47 40.31
CA ILE A 9 -20.86 -36.29 40.09
C ILE A 9 -20.54 -36.34 38.59
N VAL A 10 -21.07 -37.32 37.86
CA VAL A 10 -20.86 -37.42 36.40
C VAL A 10 -21.42 -36.20 35.68
N LEU A 11 -22.60 -35.72 36.08
CA LEU A 11 -23.21 -34.52 35.49
C LEU A 11 -22.33 -33.27 35.67
N ILE A 12 -21.77 -33.08 36.88
CA ILE A 12 -20.87 -31.97 37.17
C ILE A 12 -19.60 -32.05 36.32
N VAL A 13 -19.01 -33.24 36.19
CA VAL A 13 -17.79 -33.45 35.37
C VAL A 13 -18.04 -33.10 33.90
N VAL A 14 -19.19 -33.50 33.34
CA VAL A 14 -19.56 -33.16 31.96
C VAL A 14 -19.72 -31.65 31.75
N ILE A 15 -20.33 -30.96 32.71
CA ILE A 15 -20.50 -29.50 32.65
C ILE A 15 -19.14 -28.79 32.69
N VAL A 16 -18.22 -29.23 33.55
CA VAL A 16 -16.88 -28.65 33.65
C VAL A 16 -16.10 -28.82 32.34
N ILE A 17 -16.19 -29.99 31.71
CA ILE A 17 -15.54 -30.24 30.40
C ILE A 17 -16.15 -29.36 29.31
N LEU A 18 -17.48 -29.22 29.28
CA LEU A 18 -18.16 -28.35 28.30
C LEU A 18 -17.77 -26.88 28.47
N VAL A 19 -17.75 -26.36 29.71
CA VAL A 19 -17.34 -24.98 29.98
C VAL A 19 -15.86 -24.77 29.63
N GLY A 20 -15.00 -25.73 29.96
CA GLY A 20 -13.58 -25.70 29.60
C GLY A 20 -13.36 -25.70 28.08
N ALA A 21 -14.10 -26.54 27.35
CA ALA A 21 -14.04 -26.60 25.89
C ALA A 21 -14.57 -25.32 25.23
N VAL A 22 -15.70 -24.78 25.69
CA VAL A 22 -16.26 -23.51 25.17
C VAL A 22 -15.31 -22.34 25.46
N GLY A 23 -14.76 -22.27 26.68
CA GLY A 23 -13.75 -21.27 27.04
C GLY A 23 -12.50 -21.37 26.18
N TYR A 24 -11.97 -22.58 25.98
CA TYR A 24 -10.84 -22.85 25.09
C TYR A 24 -11.14 -22.41 23.65
N PHE A 25 -12.31 -22.75 23.11
CA PHE A 25 -12.74 -22.33 21.77
C PHE A 25 -12.91 -20.81 21.61
N MET A 26 -13.31 -20.09 22.67
CA MET A 26 -13.37 -18.63 22.66
C MET A 26 -11.98 -17.99 22.62
N LEU A 27 -10.97 -18.56 23.29
CA LEU A 27 -9.60 -18.03 23.29
C LEU A 27 -8.85 -18.24 21.96
N ILE A 28 -9.24 -19.21 21.13
CA ILE A 28 -8.54 -19.50 19.86
C ILE A 28 -9.01 -18.56 18.72
N ARG A 29 -10.08 -17.80 18.94
CA ARG A 29 -10.57 -16.83 17.94
C ARG A 29 -10.04 -15.43 18.23
N LYS A 30 -8.83 -15.21 17.75
CA LYS A 30 -8.44 -14.08 16.92
C LYS A 30 -7.09 -14.44 16.29
N PRO A 31 -7.04 -14.93 15.03
CA PRO A 31 -5.96 -14.44 14.20
C PRO A 31 -6.18 -12.93 14.16
N THR A 32 -5.37 -12.18 14.91
CA THR A 32 -5.03 -10.85 14.47
C THR A 32 -4.70 -11.00 12.99
N PRO A 33 -5.28 -10.22 12.07
CA PRO A 33 -4.65 -10.08 10.78
C PRO A 33 -3.29 -9.50 11.11
N VAL A 34 -2.29 -10.38 11.22
CA VAL A 34 -0.93 -9.98 10.96
C VAL A 34 -1.04 -9.56 9.52
N THR A 35 -1.22 -8.27 9.29
CA THR A 35 -1.02 -7.67 7.99
C THR A 35 0.38 -8.11 7.64
N GLN A 36 0.47 -9.15 6.82
CA GLN A 36 1.73 -9.60 6.29
C GLN A 36 2.16 -8.42 5.44
N VAL A 37 3.05 -7.61 6.00
CA VAL A 37 3.52 -6.39 5.37
C VAL A 37 4.22 -6.89 4.11
N THR A 38 3.49 -6.83 3.00
CA THR A 38 3.95 -7.33 1.72
C THR A 38 4.88 -6.26 1.17
N GLN A 39 5.93 -6.66 0.47
CA GLN A 39 6.91 -5.74 -0.13
C GLN A 39 6.22 -4.63 -0.93
N GLU A 40 5.12 -4.96 -1.63
CA GLU A 40 4.22 -4.00 -2.29
C GLU A 40 3.72 -2.91 -1.34
N SER A 41 3.10 -3.27 -0.21
CA SER A 41 2.55 -2.31 0.75
C SER A 41 3.60 -1.41 1.40
N VAL A 42 4.82 -1.91 1.58
CA VAL A 42 5.96 -1.10 2.07
C VAL A 42 6.33 -0.06 1.01
N LEU A 43 6.47 -0.50 -0.23
CA LEU A 43 6.89 0.35 -1.34
C LEU A 43 5.83 1.40 -1.65
N GLU A 44 4.54 1.03 -1.63
CA GLU A 44 3.41 1.98 -1.75
C GLU A 44 3.49 3.08 -0.69
N SER A 45 3.70 2.73 0.57
CA SER A 45 3.76 3.70 1.66
C SER A 45 4.94 4.66 1.51
N GLN A 46 6.13 4.15 1.15
CA GLN A 46 7.32 4.99 0.95
C GLN A 46 7.16 5.94 -0.25
N ILE A 47 6.62 5.44 -1.36
CA ILE A 47 6.35 6.24 -2.56
C ILE A 47 5.35 7.34 -2.23
N GLN A 48 4.25 7.00 -1.57
CA GLN A 48 3.21 7.97 -1.24
C GLN A 48 3.74 9.06 -0.30
N LEU A 49 4.57 8.70 0.68
CA LEU A 49 5.22 9.67 1.56
C LEU A 49 6.15 10.60 0.78
N ALA A 50 7.05 10.05 -0.03
CA ALA A 50 8.03 10.85 -0.79
C ALA A 50 7.35 11.77 -1.81
N ALA A 51 6.34 11.26 -2.52
CA ALA A 51 5.58 12.04 -3.47
C ALA A 51 4.84 13.20 -2.80
N ASN A 52 4.19 12.97 -1.65
CA ASN A 52 3.50 14.03 -0.92
C ASN A 52 4.47 15.10 -0.39
N GLN A 53 5.67 14.72 0.06
CA GLN A 53 6.69 15.68 0.49
C GLN A 53 7.17 16.55 -0.68
N ALA A 54 7.47 15.95 -1.81
CA ALA A 54 7.97 16.68 -2.97
C ALA A 54 6.86 17.53 -3.65
N LEU A 55 5.60 17.10 -3.61
CA LEU A 55 4.44 17.92 -4.01
C LEU A 55 4.18 19.12 -3.08
N SER A 56 4.58 19.03 -1.81
CA SER A 56 4.41 20.11 -0.81
C SER A 56 5.40 21.28 -0.94
N GLY A 57 6.23 21.30 -1.99
CA GLY A 57 7.14 22.40 -2.28
C GLY A 57 8.54 22.26 -1.68
N GLN A 58 8.92 21.08 -1.19
CA GLN A 58 10.34 20.77 -1.00
C GLN A 58 10.99 20.61 -2.38
N ALA A 59 11.54 21.72 -2.90
CA ALA A 59 12.15 21.80 -4.20
C ALA A 59 13.23 20.71 -4.38
N ILE A 60 13.00 19.79 -5.31
CA ILE A 60 14.07 18.99 -5.88
C ILE A 60 14.84 19.94 -6.80
N SER A 61 16.08 20.28 -6.42
CA SER A 61 16.92 21.24 -7.15
C SER A 61 16.98 20.91 -8.65
N GLY A 62 16.58 21.85 -9.50
CA GLY A 62 16.68 21.75 -10.97
C GLY A 62 15.40 21.43 -11.74
N TYR A 63 14.23 21.37 -11.10
CA TYR A 63 12.95 21.08 -11.77
C TYR A 63 11.98 22.26 -11.71
N GLN A 64 11.20 22.46 -12.79
CA GLN A 64 10.05 23.36 -12.74
C GLN A 64 9.07 22.86 -11.66
N PRO A 65 8.49 23.77 -10.86
CA PRO A 65 7.58 23.39 -9.81
C PRO A 65 6.36 22.69 -10.42
N ILE A 66 6.04 21.51 -9.90
CA ILE A 66 4.77 20.84 -10.19
C ILE A 66 3.65 21.85 -9.91
N PRO A 67 2.61 21.97 -10.75
CA PRO A 67 1.61 23.01 -10.61
C PRO A 67 1.01 23.08 -9.19
N GLU A 68 0.80 24.30 -8.70
CA GLU A 68 0.27 24.51 -7.36
C GLU A 68 -1.10 23.82 -7.20
N GLY A 69 -1.31 23.19 -6.05
CA GLY A 69 -2.52 22.42 -5.77
C GLY A 69 -2.51 21.00 -6.34
N SER A 70 -1.40 20.55 -6.93
CA SER A 70 -1.19 19.14 -7.29
C SER A 70 -1.25 18.22 -6.09
N LYS A 71 -1.96 17.09 -6.23
CA LYS A 71 -2.16 16.10 -5.17
C LYS A 71 -2.07 14.71 -5.75
N LEU A 72 -1.36 13.83 -5.04
CA LEU A 72 -1.41 12.39 -5.28
C LEU A 72 -2.66 11.82 -4.60
N LEU A 73 -3.59 11.31 -5.39
CA LEU A 73 -4.85 10.71 -4.96
C LEU A 73 -4.64 9.26 -4.52
N SER A 74 -3.87 8.49 -5.28
CA SER A 74 -3.57 7.09 -4.94
C SER A 74 -2.23 6.62 -5.50
N THR A 75 -1.64 5.64 -4.82
CA THR A 75 -0.49 4.87 -5.28
C THR A 75 -0.87 3.40 -5.27
N LYS A 76 -0.51 2.67 -6.32
CA LYS A 76 -0.59 1.21 -6.35
C LYS A 76 0.70 0.64 -6.88
N VAL A 77 1.24 -0.35 -6.20
CA VAL A 77 2.42 -1.10 -6.62
C VAL A 77 2.02 -2.53 -6.88
N VAL A 78 2.48 -3.08 -8.01
CA VAL A 78 2.35 -4.50 -8.32
C VAL A 78 3.75 -5.02 -8.61
N VAL A 79 4.20 -6.00 -7.83
CA VAL A 79 5.48 -6.69 -8.03
C VAL A 79 5.17 -8.05 -8.66
N ASN A 80 5.66 -8.25 -9.89
CA ASN A 80 5.52 -9.52 -10.61
C ASN A 80 6.89 -10.08 -10.97
N ASN A 81 7.29 -11.12 -10.25
CA ASN A 81 8.63 -11.71 -10.30
C ASN A 81 9.71 -10.64 -10.03
N ASN A 82 10.37 -10.18 -11.09
CA ASN A 82 11.44 -9.19 -11.04
C ASN A 82 11.08 -7.87 -11.73
N ASN A 83 9.80 -7.65 -12.00
CA ASN A 83 9.28 -6.44 -12.61
C ASN A 83 8.32 -5.73 -11.66
N VAL A 84 8.38 -4.40 -11.62
CA VAL A 84 7.51 -3.56 -10.80
C VAL A 84 6.71 -2.63 -11.70
N THR A 85 5.40 -2.60 -11.47
CA THR A 85 4.49 -1.62 -12.05
C THR A 85 3.99 -0.70 -10.96
N ILE A 86 4.22 0.60 -11.13
CA ILE A 86 3.81 1.65 -10.20
C ILE A 86 2.74 2.49 -10.88
N THR A 87 1.55 2.52 -10.30
CA THR A 87 0.44 3.36 -10.75
C THR A 87 0.28 4.53 -9.79
N LEU A 88 0.29 5.74 -10.32
CA LEU A 88 0.16 6.98 -9.57
C LEU A 88 -1.00 7.77 -10.15
N ASP A 89 -1.98 8.08 -9.32
CA ASP A 89 -3.16 8.86 -9.71
C ASP A 89 -3.08 10.24 -9.09
N PHE A 90 -3.10 11.28 -9.93
CA PHE A 90 -3.02 12.67 -9.51
C PHE A 90 -4.35 13.39 -9.76
N ASN A 91 -4.54 14.52 -9.10
CA ASN A 91 -5.67 15.40 -9.42
C ASN A 91 -5.41 16.20 -10.71
N LYS A 92 -6.46 16.80 -11.28
CA LYS A 92 -6.37 17.60 -12.50
C LYS A 92 -5.42 18.81 -12.41
N ALA A 93 -5.13 19.31 -11.21
CA ALA A 93 -4.22 20.45 -11.04
C ALA A 93 -2.81 20.14 -11.57
N THR A 94 -2.40 18.87 -11.50
CA THR A 94 -1.10 18.38 -11.98
C THR A 94 -0.87 18.54 -13.48
N ILE A 95 -1.92 18.79 -14.25
CA ILE A 95 -1.84 19.05 -15.69
C ILE A 95 -2.42 20.42 -16.08
N ALA A 96 -2.54 21.35 -15.13
CA ALA A 96 -3.19 22.65 -15.36
C ALA A 96 -2.58 23.42 -16.54
N ASP A 97 -1.27 23.27 -16.77
CA ASP A 97 -0.54 23.93 -17.87
C ASP A 97 -0.40 23.05 -19.13
N GLY A 98 -1.14 21.93 -19.20
CA GLY A 98 -1.16 21.04 -20.36
C GLY A 98 0.11 20.19 -20.51
N GLN A 99 0.66 20.14 -21.73
CA GLN A 99 1.70 19.17 -22.09
C GLN A 99 3.02 19.36 -21.35
N SER A 100 3.41 20.60 -21.02
CA SER A 100 4.61 20.88 -20.21
C SER A 100 4.47 20.31 -18.80
N ALA A 101 3.30 20.47 -18.17
CA ALA A 101 3.03 19.94 -16.84
C ALA A 101 3.07 18.40 -16.80
N SER A 102 2.76 17.73 -17.91
CA SER A 102 2.87 16.27 -18.03
C SER A 102 4.33 15.77 -18.03
N GLU A 103 5.23 16.52 -18.68
CA GLU A 103 6.66 16.22 -18.69
C GLU A 103 7.27 16.44 -17.30
N ASP A 104 6.86 17.52 -16.62
CA ASP A 104 7.27 17.81 -15.25
C ASP A 104 6.77 16.76 -14.26
N THR A 105 5.53 16.28 -14.44
CA THR A 105 4.97 15.17 -13.66
C THR A 105 5.78 13.90 -13.88
N PHE A 106 6.14 13.58 -15.13
CA PHE A 106 6.96 12.40 -15.42
C PHE A 106 8.35 12.50 -14.80
N LYS A 107 9.02 13.65 -14.96
CA LYS A 107 10.33 13.91 -14.33
C LYS A 107 10.25 13.82 -12.81
N PHE A 108 9.22 14.37 -12.20
CA PHE A 108 8.96 14.25 -10.77
C PHE A 108 8.87 12.78 -10.34
N VAL A 109 8.03 12.01 -11.04
CA VAL A 109 7.83 10.58 -10.79
C VAL A 109 9.15 9.84 -10.89
N THR A 110 9.89 10.00 -12.00
CA THR A 110 11.15 9.28 -12.19
C THR A 110 12.19 9.66 -11.14
N ASN A 111 12.39 10.94 -10.83
CA ASN A 111 13.46 11.34 -9.90
C ASN A 111 13.15 11.03 -8.44
N THR A 112 11.87 11.13 -8.05
CA THR A 112 11.46 10.89 -6.66
C THR A 112 11.35 9.39 -6.40
N ILE A 113 10.80 8.63 -7.35
CA ILE A 113 10.37 7.25 -7.10
C ILE A 113 11.40 6.24 -7.56
N TYR A 114 12.14 6.50 -8.65
CA TYR A 114 13.19 5.58 -9.11
C TYR A 114 14.16 5.16 -8.00
N PRO A 115 14.77 6.07 -7.22
CA PRO A 115 15.72 5.67 -6.18
C PRO A 115 15.09 4.89 -5.02
N ILE A 116 13.80 5.09 -4.76
CA ILE A 116 13.05 4.37 -3.72
C ILE A 116 12.84 2.91 -4.14
N VAL A 117 12.66 2.68 -5.44
CA VAL A 117 12.30 1.36 -6.00
C VAL A 117 13.52 0.57 -6.45
N GLN A 118 14.48 1.22 -7.13
CA GLN A 118 15.64 0.55 -7.71
C GLN A 118 16.88 0.61 -6.82
N GLY A 119 16.83 1.38 -5.73
CA GLY A 119 18.00 1.71 -4.92
C GLY A 119 18.94 2.72 -5.58
N GLN A 120 19.99 3.09 -4.85
CA GLN A 120 21.02 4.05 -5.28
C GLN A 120 22.29 3.38 -5.81
N GLY A 121 22.27 2.04 -5.95
CA GLY A 121 23.42 1.22 -6.35
C GLY A 121 23.62 1.16 -7.86
N ARG A 122 24.70 0.48 -8.30
CA ARG A 122 24.97 0.22 -9.72
C ARG A 122 24.07 -0.86 -10.31
N ASP A 123 23.55 -1.76 -9.47
CA ASP A 123 22.67 -2.85 -9.86
C ASP A 123 21.24 -2.52 -9.40
N PRO A 124 20.25 -2.44 -10.33
CA PRO A 124 18.87 -2.16 -9.98
C PRO A 124 18.25 -3.33 -9.19
N GLU A 125 17.45 -3.02 -8.17
CA GLU A 125 16.73 -4.02 -7.37
C GLU A 125 15.76 -4.87 -8.22
N TYR A 126 15.17 -4.28 -9.27
CA TYR A 126 14.23 -4.93 -10.18
C TYR A 126 14.71 -4.84 -11.62
N ALA A 127 14.55 -5.93 -12.38
CA ALA A 127 14.92 -6.00 -13.80
C ALA A 127 14.07 -5.08 -14.69
N GLY A 128 12.83 -4.80 -14.28
CA GLY A 128 11.93 -3.91 -15.02
C GLY A 128 11.15 -2.99 -14.11
N LEU A 129 11.00 -1.74 -14.55
CA LEU A 129 10.22 -0.71 -13.86
C LEU A 129 9.30 0.00 -14.86
N GLN A 130 8.00 -0.04 -14.58
CA GLN A 130 6.99 0.63 -15.39
C GLN A 130 6.21 1.62 -14.53
N TYR A 131 6.01 2.83 -15.07
CA TYR A 131 5.15 3.84 -14.48
C TYR A 131 3.86 3.96 -15.28
N ILE A 132 2.72 3.99 -14.58
CA ILE A 132 1.40 4.31 -15.12
C ILE A 132 0.93 5.57 -14.40
N ILE A 133 0.69 6.64 -15.15
CA ILE A 133 0.23 7.92 -14.61
C ILE A 133 -1.23 8.09 -14.97
N LEU A 134 -2.06 8.29 -13.94
CA LEU A 134 -3.48 8.59 -14.05
C LEU A 134 -3.74 10.03 -13.59
N ILE A 135 -4.77 10.64 -14.17
CA ILE A 135 -5.36 11.91 -13.73
C ILE A 135 -6.82 11.65 -13.43
N GLU A 136 -7.19 11.72 -12.15
CA GLU A 136 -8.53 11.42 -11.64
C GLU A 136 -9.08 10.08 -12.19
N GLY A 137 -8.21 9.06 -12.21
CA GLY A 137 -8.50 7.71 -12.67
C GLY A 137 -8.44 7.48 -14.19
N LYS A 138 -8.12 8.49 -15.01
CA LYS A 138 -7.95 8.35 -16.47
C LYS A 138 -6.48 8.34 -16.86
N LEU A 139 -6.11 7.62 -17.92
CA LEU A 139 -4.72 7.61 -18.37
C LEU A 139 -4.29 9.01 -18.81
N LEU A 140 -3.07 9.43 -18.43
CA LEU A 140 -2.53 10.74 -18.76
C LEU A 140 -2.64 11.08 -20.26
N ASN A 141 -2.37 10.10 -21.14
CA ASN A 141 -2.46 10.28 -22.59
C ASN A 141 -3.90 10.44 -23.12
N GLU A 142 -4.92 10.02 -22.38
CA GLU A 142 -6.33 10.25 -22.72
C GLU A 142 -6.77 11.66 -22.33
N VAL A 143 -6.18 12.21 -21.25
CA VAL A 143 -6.53 13.53 -20.74
C VAL A 143 -5.81 14.65 -21.50
N LEU A 144 -4.64 14.39 -22.07
CA LEU A 144 -3.87 15.36 -22.86
C LEU A 144 -4.24 15.41 -24.36
N ARG A 145 -5.22 14.60 -24.79
CA ARG A 145 -5.68 14.53 -26.19
C ARG A 145 -6.73 15.58 -26.54
#